data_AF-A0A0T6XY71-F1
#
_entry.id   AF-A0A0T6XY71-F1
#
_cell.length_a   1.000
_cell.length_b   1.000
_cell.length_c   1.000
_cell.angle_alpha   90.00
_cell.angle_beta   90.00
_cell.angle_gamma   90.00
#
_symmetry.space_group_name_H-M   'P 1'
#
loop_
_entity.id
_entity.type
_entity.pdbx_description
1 polymer ?
#
loop_
_entity_poly.entity_id
_entity_poly.type
_entity_poly.pdbx_seq_one_letter_code
_entity_poly.pdbx_strand_id
1 'polypeptide(L)'
;MGDRRFVAVGNKLLQSPKWKTFLDFLFDYMRIKLGTDWANEELKRELSQRHPIMQWYDAVAKTQSLERKGCQAGVVKSYLMNGAIICFMGTAYNLYLLEHNAELQERYIKRLLDKKNFQGTYYELIVAGILLRAGFRLELEDEANNATKHCEFSAVSQTTGQKYWVEAKMRSVEGILGKSKNDGVKATDRDATRNLTTHLNSALQKPAYDQRLIFIDLNAEIVNPDSLPDWFNKAVKRLDAKERDLKEGHDAYVFVTNLPFHRYLGATSIARQALAYGLGISDFSKPATRSLRETYHLKQKHIDGHEIMGAIRDYPVFPDTFDGSLRSDESGLNIKIGESYLFSDLGEPPGTIGTVTAAAVNEDKSEAMVAVTTLDGKNMILSQKLTGEQLDDYRKFPDLFFGEQSSNGGNIEDPLQLFEFLLKTYSKSTREKLLEFMSVGSYAVDLKALSQPELAELYCERLALNFFVQHAPEVLNRHPR
;
A
#
# COMPACT_ATOMS: atom_id res chain seq x y z
N MET A 1 12.43 28.33 21.07
CA MET A 1 11.94 27.10 21.71
C MET A 1 12.68 25.95 21.05
N GLY A 2 13.45 25.19 21.84
CA GLY A 2 14.65 24.48 21.37
C GLY A 2 14.43 23.18 20.59
N ASP A 3 15.42 22.94 19.74
CA ASP A 3 15.86 21.80 18.90
C ASP A 3 15.46 20.36 19.31
N ARG A 4 14.21 20.12 19.70
CA ARG A 4 13.67 18.80 20.05
C ARG A 4 12.42 18.51 19.23
N ARG A 5 12.36 17.32 18.64
CA ARG A 5 11.14 16.80 18.02
C ARG A 5 10.31 16.08 19.07
N PHE A 6 9.00 16.27 19.00
CA PHE A 6 8.00 15.61 19.84
C PHE A 6 7.12 14.74 18.95
N VAL A 7 6.85 13.51 19.39
CA VAL A 7 5.96 12.57 18.69
C VAL A 7 4.92 12.07 19.70
N ALA A 8 3.65 12.26 19.36
CA ALA A 8 2.54 11.69 20.13
C ALA A 8 2.36 10.22 19.72
N VAL A 9 2.31 9.34 20.71
CA VAL A 9 2.25 7.88 20.55
C VAL A 9 1.17 7.36 21.50
N GLY A 10 -0.04 7.16 20.98
CA GLY A 10 -1.21 6.87 21.82
C GLY A 10 -1.43 8.00 22.84
N ASN A 11 -1.35 7.67 24.12
CA ASN A 11 -1.46 8.63 25.24
C ASN A 11 -0.11 9.14 25.77
N LYS A 12 1.01 8.83 25.08
CA LYS A 12 2.37 9.23 25.50
C LYS A 12 2.93 10.28 24.56
N LEU A 13 3.74 11.17 25.11
CA LEU A 13 4.54 12.13 24.35
C LEU A 13 6.01 11.74 24.45
N LEU A 14 6.59 11.28 23.35
CA LEU A 14 8.01 10.97 23.28
C LEU A 14 8.77 12.15 22.65
N GLN A 15 10.02 12.37 23.07
CA GLN A 15 10.84 13.47 22.56
C GLN A 15 12.31 13.09 22.43
N SER A 16 12.97 13.66 21.43
CA SER A 16 14.43 13.53 21.26
C SER A 16 15.00 14.70 20.47
N PRO A 17 16.20 15.21 20.83
CA PRO A 17 16.96 16.14 19.99
C PRO A 17 17.66 15.44 18.82
N LYS A 18 17.64 14.10 18.75
CA LYS A 18 18.34 13.32 17.72
C LYS A 18 17.45 12.92 16.55
N TRP A 19 16.14 13.11 16.67
CA TRP A 19 15.21 12.72 15.62
C TRP A 19 15.17 13.80 14.54
N LYS A 20 15.77 13.50 13.39
CA LYS A 20 15.74 14.37 12.21
C LYS A 20 14.71 13.89 11.20
N THR A 21 14.56 12.57 11.10
CA THR A 21 13.63 11.87 10.22
C THR A 21 12.67 11.01 11.02
N PHE A 22 11.55 10.62 10.42
CA PHE A 22 10.61 9.69 11.06
C PHE A 22 11.26 8.32 11.34
N LEU A 23 12.20 7.88 10.48
CA LEU A 23 12.97 6.65 10.71
C LEU A 23 13.83 6.71 11.97
N ASP A 24 14.42 7.87 12.31
CA ASP A 24 15.17 8.04 13.58
C ASP A 24 14.29 7.78 14.79
N PHE A 25 13.04 8.27 14.74
CA PHE A 25 12.03 7.97 15.75
C PHE A 25 11.70 6.48 15.77
N LEU A 26 11.45 5.84 14.62
CA LEU A 26 11.11 4.41 14.57
C LEU A 26 12.22 3.51 15.14
N PHE A 27 13.50 3.87 14.97
CA PHE A 27 14.62 3.16 15.62
C PHE A 27 14.52 3.19 17.15
N ASP A 28 14.30 4.38 17.72
CA ASP A 28 14.17 4.53 19.18
C ASP A 28 12.88 3.91 19.69
N TYR A 29 11.78 4.06 18.95
CA TYR A 29 10.50 3.46 19.24
C TYR A 29 10.59 1.92 19.31
N MET A 30 11.23 1.29 18.33
CA MET A 30 11.45 -0.16 18.33
C MET A 30 12.24 -0.60 19.57
N ARG A 31 13.30 0.15 19.94
CA ARG A 31 14.09 -0.13 21.14
C ARG A 31 13.26 -0.06 22.42
N ILE A 32 12.39 0.95 22.53
CA ILE A 32 11.46 1.11 23.66
C ILE A 32 10.52 -0.10 23.73
N LYS A 33 9.97 -0.54 22.60
CA LYS A 33 8.99 -1.65 22.56
C LYS A 33 9.60 -3.03 22.80
N LEU A 34 10.82 -3.28 22.33
CA LEU A 34 11.52 -4.56 22.59
C LEU A 34 11.97 -4.69 24.06
N GLY A 35 12.26 -3.56 24.72
CA GLY A 35 12.81 -3.53 26.07
C GLY A 35 14.33 -3.75 26.10
N THR A 36 15.02 -2.89 26.85
CA THR A 36 16.49 -2.88 26.92
C THR A 36 17.07 -4.19 27.45
N ASP A 37 16.44 -4.77 28.49
CA ASP A 37 16.94 -6.00 29.11
C ASP A 37 16.87 -7.19 28.16
N TRP A 38 15.74 -7.35 27.45
CA TRP A 38 15.58 -8.39 26.44
C TRP A 38 16.61 -8.25 25.32
N ALA A 39 16.79 -7.03 24.81
CA ALA A 39 17.76 -6.76 23.75
C ALA A 39 19.20 -7.06 24.20
N ASN A 40 19.56 -6.69 25.43
CA ASN A 40 20.88 -6.96 26.00
C ASN A 40 21.13 -8.47 26.18
N GLU A 41 20.13 -9.25 26.60
CA GLU A 41 20.25 -10.71 26.68
C GLU A 41 20.44 -11.35 25.30
N GLU A 42 19.73 -10.87 24.27
CA GLU A 42 19.95 -11.33 22.90
C GLU A 42 21.35 -10.98 22.38
N LEU A 43 21.87 -9.79 22.71
CA LEU A 43 23.21 -9.37 22.27
C LEU A 43 24.34 -10.24 22.83
N LYS A 44 24.15 -10.90 23.98
CA LYS A 44 25.12 -11.87 24.54
C LYS A 44 25.23 -13.16 23.72
N ARG A 45 24.26 -13.45 22.85
CA ARG A 45 24.25 -14.66 22.02
C ARG A 45 25.02 -14.43 20.72
N GLU A 46 25.57 -15.52 20.17
CA GLU A 46 26.09 -15.55 18.81
C GLU A 46 25.05 -15.12 17.78
N LEU A 47 25.46 -14.40 16.74
CA LEU A 47 24.54 -13.79 15.77
C LEU A 47 23.53 -14.79 15.19
N SER A 48 23.96 -16.01 14.88
CA SER A 48 23.10 -17.08 14.34
C SER A 48 22.06 -17.60 15.34
N GLN A 49 22.30 -17.44 16.64
CA GLN A 49 21.40 -17.87 17.72
C GLN A 49 20.44 -16.77 18.17
N ARG A 50 20.76 -15.51 17.88
CA ARG A 50 19.90 -14.36 18.18
C ARG A 50 18.52 -14.48 17.57
N HIS A 51 17.55 -13.81 18.20
CA HIS A 51 16.22 -13.60 17.66
C HIS A 51 16.30 -12.92 16.27
N PRO A 52 15.42 -13.28 15.30
CA PRO A 52 15.48 -12.70 13.95
C PRO A 52 15.50 -11.17 13.90
N ILE A 53 14.71 -10.49 14.75
CA ILE A 53 14.74 -9.03 14.89
C ILE A 53 16.16 -8.51 15.17
N MET A 54 16.90 -9.20 16.04
CA MET A 54 18.26 -8.81 16.41
C MET A 54 19.30 -9.17 15.34
N GLN A 55 19.02 -10.16 14.50
CA GLN A 55 19.80 -10.43 13.30
C GLN A 55 19.60 -9.31 12.25
N TRP A 56 18.36 -8.84 12.09
CA TRP A 56 18.05 -7.70 11.22
C TRP A 56 18.69 -6.42 11.76
N TYR A 57 18.60 -6.16 13.06
CA TYR A 57 19.26 -5.03 13.71
C TYR A 57 20.76 -4.98 13.42
N ASP A 58 21.45 -6.12 13.53
CA ASP A 58 22.88 -6.23 13.19
C ASP A 58 23.15 -5.92 11.70
N ALA A 59 22.33 -6.45 10.79
CA ALA A 59 22.45 -6.18 9.36
C ALA A 59 22.21 -4.68 9.03
N VAL A 60 21.19 -4.07 9.64
CA VAL A 60 20.90 -2.64 9.51
C VAL A 60 22.07 -1.80 10.02
N ALA A 61 22.62 -2.12 11.20
CA ALA A 61 23.75 -1.39 11.77
C ALA A 61 25.00 -1.45 10.87
N LYS A 62 25.26 -2.60 10.24
CA LYS A 62 26.33 -2.76 9.25
C LYS A 62 26.10 -1.89 8.01
N THR A 63 24.90 -1.91 7.44
CA THR A 63 24.54 -1.05 6.30
C THR A 63 24.72 0.43 6.65
N GLN A 64 24.19 0.87 7.79
CA GLN A 64 24.34 2.26 8.25
C GLN A 64 25.80 2.65 8.47
N SER A 65 26.62 1.77 9.03
CA SER A 65 28.05 2.03 9.23
C SER A 65 28.77 2.24 7.90
N LEU A 66 28.48 1.41 6.89
CA LEU A 66 29.03 1.55 5.54
C LEU A 66 28.59 2.86 4.88
N GLU A 67 27.30 3.16 4.94
CA GLU A 67 26.72 4.34 4.29
C GLU A 67 27.15 5.67 4.92
N ARG A 68 27.53 5.66 6.21
CA ARG A 68 28.01 6.85 6.93
C ARG A 68 29.50 7.14 6.71
N LYS A 69 30.26 6.24 6.08
CA LYS A 69 31.68 6.49 5.81
C LYS A 69 31.85 7.73 4.94
N GLY A 70 32.62 8.70 5.44
CA GLY A 70 32.88 9.97 4.74
C GLY A 70 31.76 11.01 4.83
N CYS A 71 30.68 10.75 5.60
CA CYS A 71 29.61 11.71 5.79
C CYS A 71 29.90 12.69 6.92
N GLN A 72 29.47 13.95 6.76
CA GLN A 72 29.50 14.93 7.84
C GLN A 72 28.49 14.57 8.93
N ALA A 73 28.90 14.74 10.19
CA ALA A 73 28.05 14.47 11.34
C ALA A 73 26.81 15.36 11.32
N GLY A 74 25.63 14.75 11.50
CA GLY A 74 24.36 15.47 11.56
C GLY A 74 23.71 15.77 10.21
N VAL A 75 24.30 15.41 9.08
CA VAL A 75 23.66 15.53 7.77
C VAL A 75 22.74 14.33 7.51
N VAL A 76 21.50 14.58 7.10
CA VAL A 76 20.55 13.53 6.70
C VAL A 76 21.00 12.98 5.33
N LYS A 77 21.05 11.66 5.19
CA LYS A 77 21.42 10.98 3.94
C LYS A 77 20.33 9.99 3.56
N SER A 78 20.02 9.93 2.26
CA SER A 78 19.18 8.90 1.67
C SER A 78 20.03 7.77 1.08
N TYR A 79 19.57 6.53 1.23
CA TYR A 79 20.14 5.34 0.59
C TYR A 79 19.04 4.32 0.38
N LEU A 80 19.25 3.37 -0.55
CA LEU A 80 18.25 2.36 -0.87
C LEU A 80 18.01 1.45 0.33
N MET A 81 16.73 1.23 0.65
CA MET A 81 16.34 0.26 1.67
C MET A 81 16.61 -1.16 1.17
N ASN A 82 17.31 -1.95 1.98
CA ASN A 82 17.46 -3.39 1.73
C ASN A 82 16.45 -4.21 2.54
N GLY A 83 16.39 -5.52 2.28
CA GLY A 83 15.47 -6.43 2.97
C GLY A 83 15.57 -6.37 4.50
N ALA A 84 16.76 -6.20 5.08
CA ALA A 84 16.93 -6.09 6.53
C ALA A 84 16.28 -4.81 7.09
N ILE A 85 16.47 -3.67 6.42
CA ILE A 85 15.85 -2.41 6.79
C ILE A 85 14.34 -2.53 6.69
N ILE A 86 13.82 -3.11 5.59
CA ILE A 86 12.39 -3.35 5.41
C ILE A 86 11.82 -4.21 6.53
N CYS A 87 12.49 -5.30 6.91
CA CYS A 87 12.01 -6.17 7.98
C CYS A 87 11.98 -5.44 9.33
N PHE A 88 13.07 -4.75 9.67
CA PHE A 88 13.22 -4.08 10.96
C PHE A 88 12.32 -2.84 11.09
N MET A 89 12.39 -1.92 10.12
CA MET A 89 11.54 -0.72 10.07
C MET A 89 10.06 -1.08 9.83
N GLY A 90 9.77 -2.10 9.01
CA GLY A 90 8.43 -2.63 8.81
C GLY A 90 7.77 -3.08 10.10
N THR A 91 8.52 -3.84 10.91
CA THR A 91 8.06 -4.28 12.24
C THR A 91 7.82 -3.07 13.15
N ALA A 92 8.77 -2.14 13.22
CA ALA A 92 8.64 -0.94 14.05
C ALA A 92 7.44 -0.08 13.66
N TYR A 93 7.26 0.15 12.36
CA TYR A 93 6.19 0.99 11.85
C TYR A 93 4.81 0.34 12.00
N ASN A 94 4.69 -0.96 11.71
CA ASN A 94 3.42 -1.65 11.92
C ASN A 94 3.04 -1.71 13.42
N LEU A 95 4.01 -1.82 14.33
CA LEU A 95 3.75 -1.66 15.77
C LEU A 95 3.28 -0.25 16.10
N TYR A 96 3.92 0.78 15.54
CA TYR A 96 3.51 2.17 15.72
C TYR A 96 2.07 2.43 15.25
N LEU A 97 1.68 1.89 14.09
CA LEU A 97 0.31 2.00 13.58
C LEU A 97 -0.74 1.35 14.51
N LEU A 98 -0.33 0.36 15.31
CA LEU A 98 -1.19 -0.31 16.29
C LEU A 98 -1.33 0.44 17.63
N GLU A 99 -0.69 1.59 17.84
CA GLU A 99 -0.76 2.31 19.12
C GLU A 99 -2.17 2.70 19.55
N HIS A 100 -3.06 2.97 18.59
CA HIS A 100 -4.47 3.23 18.88
C HIS A 100 -5.23 1.99 19.37
N ASN A 101 -4.64 0.80 19.23
CA ASN A 101 -5.10 -0.49 19.74
C ASN A 101 -4.09 -1.08 20.74
N ALA A 102 -3.85 -0.35 21.85
CA ALA A 102 -2.79 -0.65 22.81
C ALA A 102 -2.77 -2.10 23.31
N GLU A 103 -3.94 -2.67 23.64
CA GLU A 103 -4.01 -4.07 24.11
C GLU A 103 -3.59 -5.07 23.01
N LEU A 104 -4.01 -4.85 21.76
CA LEU A 104 -3.63 -5.71 20.63
C LEU A 104 -2.12 -5.63 20.39
N GLN A 105 -1.56 -4.43 20.48
CA GLN A 105 -0.14 -4.20 20.34
C GLN A 105 0.67 -4.93 21.42
N GLU A 106 0.26 -4.89 22.68
CA GLU A 106 0.93 -5.58 23.78
C GLU A 106 0.94 -7.11 23.57
N ARG A 107 -0.18 -7.69 23.10
CA ARG A 107 -0.26 -9.11 22.73
C ARG A 107 0.73 -9.46 21.62
N TYR A 108 0.80 -8.63 20.57
CA TYR A 108 1.75 -8.81 19.47
C TYR A 108 3.21 -8.72 19.94
N ILE A 109 3.57 -7.71 20.74
CA ILE A 109 4.95 -7.56 21.23
C ILE A 109 5.38 -8.81 22.00
N LYS A 110 4.54 -9.31 22.92
CA LYS A 110 4.86 -10.52 23.70
C LYS A 110 5.13 -11.73 22.80
N ARG A 111 4.33 -11.94 21.76
CA ARG A 111 4.48 -13.06 20.82
C ARG A 111 5.62 -12.85 19.82
N LEU A 112 5.94 -11.59 19.47
CA LEU A 112 7.09 -11.23 18.63
C LEU A 112 8.42 -11.49 19.33
N LEU A 113 8.51 -11.33 20.65
CA LEU A 113 9.73 -11.60 21.41
C LEU A 113 9.97 -13.11 21.63
N ASP A 114 8.96 -13.95 21.41
CA ASP A 114 9.08 -15.41 21.46
C ASP A 114 9.42 -15.99 20.08
N LYS A 115 10.65 -16.49 19.94
CA LYS A 115 11.18 -17.08 18.71
C LYS A 115 10.27 -18.17 18.10
N LYS A 116 9.51 -18.92 18.91
CA LYS A 116 8.60 -19.97 18.39
C LYS A 116 7.38 -19.39 17.67
N ASN A 117 6.83 -18.32 18.23
CA ASN A 117 5.64 -17.62 17.75
C ASN A 117 5.95 -16.51 16.74
N PHE A 118 7.22 -16.09 16.69
CA PHE A 118 7.68 -14.96 15.90
C PHE A 118 7.18 -14.95 14.45
N GLN A 119 7.36 -16.03 13.68
CA GLN A 119 6.96 -16.04 12.26
C GLN A 119 5.48 -15.72 12.04
N GLY A 120 4.59 -16.37 12.80
CA GLY A 120 3.14 -16.18 12.66
C GLY A 120 2.77 -14.75 13.02
N THR A 121 3.27 -14.30 14.17
CA THR A 121 3.06 -12.96 14.71
C THR A 121 3.60 -11.85 13.80
N TYR A 122 4.76 -12.09 13.18
CA TYR A 122 5.37 -11.16 12.23
C TYR A 122 4.47 -10.96 11.00
N TYR A 123 3.91 -12.04 10.45
CA TYR A 123 3.01 -11.92 9.31
C TYR A 123 1.64 -11.34 9.69
N GLU A 124 1.07 -11.73 10.84
CA GLU A 124 -0.14 -11.11 11.39
C GLU A 124 0.03 -9.59 11.55
N LEU A 125 1.18 -9.14 12.05
CA LEU A 125 1.51 -7.72 12.16
C LEU A 125 1.61 -7.03 10.79
N ILE A 126 2.15 -7.70 9.77
CA ILE A 126 2.17 -7.16 8.39
C ILE A 126 0.73 -6.98 7.88
N VAL A 127 -0.12 -7.99 8.04
CA VAL A 127 -1.53 -7.94 7.62
C VAL A 127 -2.29 -6.84 8.36
N ALA A 128 -2.11 -6.72 9.67
CA ALA A 128 -2.69 -5.64 10.46
C ALA A 128 -2.26 -4.25 9.93
N GLY A 129 -0.98 -4.08 9.64
CA GLY A 129 -0.46 -2.84 9.04
C GLY A 129 -1.03 -2.57 7.64
N ILE A 130 -1.20 -3.60 6.81
CA ILE A 130 -1.82 -3.48 5.47
C ILE A 130 -3.26 -3.01 5.60
N LEU A 131 -4.04 -3.61 6.50
CA LEU A 131 -5.43 -3.24 6.74
C LEU A 131 -5.56 -1.80 7.25
N LEU A 132 -4.72 -1.38 8.21
CA LEU A 132 -4.70 0.01 8.68
C LEU A 132 -4.40 1.01 7.55
N ARG A 133 -3.44 0.70 6.67
CA ARG A 133 -3.12 1.53 5.50
C ARG A 133 -4.22 1.50 4.43
N ALA A 134 -4.98 0.41 4.34
CA ALA A 134 -6.15 0.30 3.48
C ALA A 134 -7.40 0.99 4.06
N GLY A 135 -7.28 1.75 5.17
CA GLY A 135 -8.41 2.47 5.75
C GLY A 135 -9.31 1.62 6.64
N PHE A 136 -8.81 0.52 7.21
CA PHE A 136 -9.56 -0.28 8.17
C PHE A 136 -9.25 0.12 9.61
N ARG A 137 -10.26 0.10 10.46
CA ARG A 137 -10.10 0.09 11.91
C ARG A 137 -10.07 -1.36 12.40
N LEU A 138 -9.13 -1.69 13.26
CA LEU A 138 -9.05 -3.03 13.86
C LEU A 138 -9.79 -3.07 15.19
N GLU A 139 -10.46 -4.19 15.47
CA GLU A 139 -11.13 -4.46 16.75
C GLU A 139 -10.60 -5.76 17.35
N LEU A 140 -10.28 -5.74 18.64
CA LEU A 140 -9.96 -6.96 19.38
C LEU A 140 -11.22 -7.80 19.54
N GLU A 141 -11.07 -9.10 19.29
CA GLU A 141 -12.13 -10.06 19.56
C GLU A 141 -11.97 -10.65 20.96
N ASP A 142 -13.09 -10.85 21.65
CA ASP A 142 -13.10 -11.37 23.01
C ASP A 142 -12.71 -12.86 23.02
N GLU A 143 -11.50 -13.14 23.53
CA GLU A 143 -10.95 -14.49 23.68
C GLU A 143 -11.37 -15.17 25.00
N ALA A 144 -12.32 -14.60 25.77
CA ALA A 144 -12.73 -15.17 27.05
C ALA A 144 -13.29 -16.61 26.96
N ASN A 145 -13.68 -17.07 25.76
CA ASN A 145 -14.17 -18.43 25.54
C ASN A 145 -13.12 -19.32 24.84
N ASN A 146 -12.37 -20.09 25.63
CA ASN A 146 -11.41 -21.09 25.13
C ASN A 146 -12.05 -22.33 24.46
N ALA A 147 -13.38 -22.44 24.41
CA ALA A 147 -14.06 -23.57 23.78
C ALA A 147 -14.03 -23.52 22.23
N THR A 148 -13.79 -22.35 21.64
CA THR A 148 -13.74 -22.13 20.20
C THR A 148 -12.48 -21.38 19.79
N LYS A 149 -11.92 -21.70 18.61
CA LYS A 149 -10.79 -20.94 18.06
C LYS A 149 -11.33 -19.65 17.44
N HIS A 150 -10.92 -18.50 17.96
CA HIS A 150 -11.29 -17.19 17.41
C HIS A 150 -10.22 -16.64 16.46
N CYS A 151 -10.61 -15.69 15.62
CA CYS A 151 -9.65 -14.77 14.99
C CYS A 151 -9.10 -13.83 16.08
N GLU A 152 -7.85 -13.39 15.94
CA GLU A 152 -7.24 -12.51 16.95
C GLU A 152 -7.83 -11.09 16.92
N PHE A 153 -8.29 -10.66 15.74
CA PHE A 153 -8.95 -9.37 15.54
C PHE A 153 -9.92 -9.44 14.35
N SER A 154 -10.83 -8.47 14.29
CA SER A 154 -11.63 -8.14 13.13
C SER A 154 -11.23 -6.78 12.56
N ALA A 155 -11.60 -6.52 11.32
CA ALA A 155 -11.31 -5.28 10.61
C ALA A 155 -12.60 -4.65 10.08
N VAL A 156 -12.80 -3.37 10.36
CA VAL A 156 -13.96 -2.60 9.91
C VAL A 156 -13.50 -1.59 8.87
N SER A 157 -14.00 -1.70 7.64
CA SER A 157 -13.71 -0.75 6.56
C SER A 157 -14.26 0.63 6.92
N GLN A 158 -13.43 1.67 6.84
CA GLN A 158 -13.93 3.05 6.96
C GLN A 158 -14.64 3.53 5.69
N THR A 159 -14.36 2.90 4.55
CA THR A 159 -14.99 3.20 3.25
C THR A 159 -16.43 2.68 3.20
N THR A 160 -16.66 1.42 3.58
CA THR A 160 -17.97 0.77 3.43
C THR A 160 -18.70 0.52 4.76
N GLY A 161 -18.01 0.60 5.90
CA GLY A 161 -18.52 0.19 7.20
C GLY A 161 -18.60 -1.32 7.42
N GLN A 162 -18.22 -2.14 6.42
CA GLN A 162 -18.27 -3.60 6.53
C GLN A 162 -17.24 -4.12 7.54
N LYS A 163 -17.68 -5.05 8.39
CA LYS A 163 -16.83 -5.77 9.35
C LYS A 163 -16.40 -7.11 8.77
N TYR A 164 -15.13 -7.42 8.93
CA TYR A 164 -14.52 -8.64 8.44
C TYR A 164 -13.74 -9.40 9.52
N TRP A 165 -13.85 -10.72 9.47
CA TRP A 165 -13.06 -11.63 10.30
C TRP A 165 -11.73 -11.94 9.61
N VAL A 166 -10.62 -11.63 10.27
CA VAL A 166 -9.28 -11.69 9.66
C VAL A 166 -8.54 -12.94 10.09
N GLU A 167 -8.01 -13.68 9.13
CA GLU A 167 -7.06 -14.76 9.39
C GLU A 167 -5.79 -14.55 8.59
N ALA A 168 -4.63 -14.58 9.26
CA ALA A 168 -3.33 -14.51 8.62
C ALA A 168 -2.52 -15.79 8.89
N LYS A 169 -1.90 -16.32 7.84
CA LYS A 169 -1.03 -17.51 7.90
C LYS A 169 0.16 -17.37 6.97
N MET A 170 1.35 -17.67 7.48
CA MET A 170 2.57 -17.75 6.68
C MET A 170 3.08 -19.19 6.64
N ARG A 171 3.50 -19.68 5.46
CA ARG A 171 4.14 -20.98 5.31
C ARG A 171 5.41 -21.04 6.16
N SER A 172 5.46 -22.01 7.08
CA SER A 172 6.65 -22.28 7.90
C SER A 172 7.69 -23.03 7.11
N VAL A 173 8.90 -22.47 7.01
CA VAL A 173 10.04 -23.07 6.29
C VAL A 173 11.20 -23.26 7.25
N GLU A 174 11.77 -24.45 7.27
CA GLU A 174 12.92 -24.81 8.12
C GLU A 174 14.07 -23.80 7.95
N GLY A 175 14.61 -23.32 9.08
CA GLY A 175 15.73 -22.37 9.12
C GLY A 175 15.33 -20.91 8.91
N ILE A 176 14.06 -20.64 8.59
CA ILE A 176 13.57 -19.29 8.30
C ILE A 176 12.73 -18.78 9.48
N LEU A 177 12.96 -17.54 9.89
CA LEU A 177 12.18 -16.83 10.93
C LEU A 177 12.00 -17.64 12.24
N GLY A 178 13.03 -18.39 12.64
CA GLY A 178 13.04 -19.17 13.88
C GLY A 178 12.42 -20.57 13.79
N LYS A 179 11.97 -21.00 12.60
CA LYS A 179 11.44 -22.35 12.38
C LYS A 179 12.53 -23.41 12.28
N SER A 180 12.19 -24.60 12.77
CA SER A 180 13.03 -25.79 12.80
C SER A 180 12.48 -26.88 11.88
N LYS A 181 13.20 -28.00 11.77
CA LYS A 181 12.72 -29.20 11.06
C LYS A 181 11.43 -29.80 11.65
N ASN A 182 11.09 -29.47 12.89
CA ASN A 182 9.90 -30.03 13.57
C ASN A 182 8.62 -29.22 13.27
N ASP A 183 8.76 -27.96 12.89
CA ASP A 183 7.64 -27.01 12.73
C ASP A 183 7.71 -26.19 11.43
N GLY A 184 8.61 -26.56 10.51
CA GLY A 184 8.73 -26.00 9.17
C GLY A 184 8.86 -27.09 8.10
N VAL A 185 8.41 -26.79 6.89
CA VAL A 185 8.69 -27.65 5.74
C VAL A 185 10.15 -27.52 5.32
N LYS A 186 10.70 -28.56 4.70
CA LYS A 186 12.09 -28.58 4.24
C LYS A 186 12.35 -27.39 3.32
N ALA A 187 13.50 -26.73 3.47
CA ALA A 187 13.92 -25.64 2.58
C ALA A 187 14.01 -26.07 1.11
N THR A 188 14.21 -27.37 0.83
CA THR A 188 14.25 -27.95 -0.51
C THR A 188 12.88 -28.21 -1.14
N ASP A 189 11.79 -28.00 -0.40
CA ASP A 189 10.43 -28.16 -0.91
C ASP A 189 10.09 -27.03 -1.89
N ARG A 190 10.05 -27.40 -3.19
CA ARG A 190 9.82 -26.50 -4.31
C ARG A 190 8.36 -26.10 -4.49
N ASP A 191 7.40 -26.76 -3.83
CA ASP A 191 6.00 -26.35 -3.94
C ASP A 191 5.64 -25.33 -2.86
N ALA A 192 5.82 -24.06 -3.20
CA ALA A 192 5.43 -22.92 -2.37
C ALA A 192 3.96 -22.99 -1.93
N THR A 193 3.09 -23.59 -2.74
CA THR A 193 1.64 -23.65 -2.46
C THR A 193 1.24 -24.82 -1.57
N ARG A 194 2.15 -25.72 -1.21
CA ARG A 194 1.87 -26.96 -0.48
C ARG A 194 0.92 -26.79 0.70
N ASN A 195 1.15 -25.78 1.55
CA ASN A 195 0.39 -25.53 2.77
C ASN A 195 -0.87 -24.66 2.56
N LEU A 196 -1.11 -24.15 1.34
CA LEU A 196 -2.21 -23.24 1.03
C LEU A 196 -3.56 -23.82 1.45
N THR A 197 -3.87 -25.05 1.05
CA THR A 197 -5.13 -25.73 1.37
C THR A 197 -5.27 -25.98 2.87
N THR A 198 -4.18 -26.29 3.57
CA THR A 198 -4.20 -26.52 5.03
C THR A 198 -4.48 -25.22 5.78
N HIS A 199 -3.82 -24.13 5.41
CA HIS A 199 -4.05 -22.81 5.99
C HIS A 199 -5.47 -22.33 5.72
N LEU A 200 -5.95 -22.48 4.48
CA LEU A 200 -7.30 -22.12 4.08
C LEU A 200 -8.36 -22.91 4.87
N ASN A 201 -8.23 -24.23 4.96
CA ASN A 201 -9.16 -25.04 5.74
C ASN A 201 -9.15 -24.68 7.23
N SER A 202 -7.98 -24.37 7.79
CA SER A 202 -7.85 -23.95 9.19
C SER A 202 -8.54 -22.60 9.43
N ALA A 203 -8.45 -21.68 8.47
CA ALA A 203 -9.12 -20.38 8.49
C ALA A 203 -10.66 -20.54 8.43
N LEU A 204 -11.14 -21.35 7.49
CA LEU A 204 -12.57 -21.58 7.27
C LEU A 204 -13.27 -22.31 8.41
N GLN A 205 -12.54 -23.08 9.22
CA GLN A 205 -13.08 -23.75 10.41
C GLN A 205 -13.35 -22.79 11.56
N LYS A 206 -12.80 -21.57 11.53
CA LYS A 206 -13.08 -20.57 12.56
C LYS A 206 -14.47 -19.97 12.32
N PRO A 207 -15.29 -19.83 13.38
CA PRO A 207 -16.57 -19.14 13.27
C PRO A 207 -16.31 -17.70 12.84
N ALA A 208 -17.10 -17.25 11.86
CA ALA A 208 -17.19 -15.86 11.46
C ALA A 208 -18.66 -15.57 11.22
N TYR A 209 -19.19 -14.57 11.92
CA TYR A 209 -20.58 -14.14 11.76
C TYR A 209 -20.76 -13.30 10.50
N ASP A 210 -19.69 -12.61 10.09
CA ASP A 210 -19.62 -11.77 8.90
C ASP A 210 -18.64 -12.36 7.87
N GLN A 211 -18.29 -11.57 6.86
CA GLN A 211 -17.41 -11.98 5.78
C GLN A 211 -15.95 -12.15 6.26
N ARG A 212 -15.19 -13.03 5.60
CA ARG A 212 -13.79 -13.34 5.97
C ARG A 212 -12.78 -12.67 5.04
N LEU A 213 -11.69 -12.17 5.62
CA LEU A 213 -10.44 -11.85 4.92
C LEU A 213 -9.39 -12.90 5.32
N ILE A 214 -8.89 -13.66 4.34
CA ILE A 214 -7.91 -14.71 4.58
C ILE A 214 -6.62 -14.36 3.84
N PHE A 215 -5.55 -14.16 4.60
CA PHE A 215 -4.22 -13.83 4.11
C PHE A 215 -3.29 -15.04 4.26
N ILE A 216 -2.71 -15.49 3.15
CA ILE A 216 -1.80 -16.63 3.13
C ILE A 216 -0.49 -16.26 2.43
N ASP A 217 0.59 -16.10 3.21
CA ASP A 217 1.92 -15.90 2.66
C ASP A 217 2.61 -17.23 2.36
N LEU A 218 3.11 -17.35 1.14
CA LEU A 218 3.79 -18.53 0.65
C LEU A 218 5.22 -18.67 1.17
N ASN A 219 5.81 -17.60 1.72
CA ASN A 219 7.18 -17.55 2.23
C ASN A 219 8.14 -18.32 1.32
N ALA A 220 8.17 -17.92 0.05
CA ALA A 220 8.86 -18.62 -1.02
C ALA A 220 9.98 -17.75 -1.60
N GLU A 221 10.97 -18.42 -2.18
CA GLU A 221 11.97 -17.73 -2.99
C GLU A 221 11.35 -17.21 -4.28
N ILE A 222 11.89 -16.10 -4.79
CA ILE A 222 11.52 -15.56 -6.10
C ILE A 222 12.57 -16.03 -7.10
N VAL A 223 12.13 -16.84 -8.05
CA VAL A 223 12.99 -17.38 -9.11
C VAL A 223 13.18 -16.37 -10.24
N ASN A 224 12.08 -15.76 -10.70
CA ASN A 224 12.11 -14.75 -11.76
C ASN A 224 11.14 -13.60 -11.40
N PRO A 225 11.67 -12.43 -10.99
CA PRO A 225 10.86 -11.30 -10.54
C PRO A 225 10.03 -10.67 -11.67
N ASP A 226 10.47 -10.78 -12.92
CA ASP A 226 9.88 -10.09 -14.07
C ASP A 226 8.82 -10.94 -14.80
N SER A 227 8.46 -12.09 -14.23
CA SER A 227 7.52 -13.05 -14.84
C SER A 227 6.36 -13.38 -13.90
N LEU A 228 5.29 -13.95 -14.48
CA LEU A 228 4.19 -14.50 -13.69
C LEU A 228 4.76 -15.50 -12.66
N PRO A 229 4.41 -15.40 -11.37
CA PRO A 229 4.95 -16.29 -10.36
C PRO A 229 4.67 -17.76 -10.68
N ASP A 230 5.66 -18.63 -10.50
CA ASP A 230 5.55 -20.07 -10.76
C ASP A 230 4.47 -20.77 -9.91
N TRP A 231 4.15 -20.18 -8.76
CA TRP A 231 3.09 -20.61 -7.87
C TRP A 231 1.70 -20.15 -8.29
N PHE A 232 1.56 -19.12 -9.14
CA PHE A 232 0.28 -18.45 -9.43
C PHE A 232 -0.79 -19.44 -9.91
N ASN A 233 -0.50 -20.16 -11.00
CA ASN A 233 -1.43 -21.13 -11.58
C ASN A 233 -1.73 -22.31 -10.63
N LYS A 234 -0.77 -22.67 -9.76
CA LYS A 234 -0.98 -23.72 -8.75
C LYS A 234 -1.89 -23.24 -7.62
N ALA A 235 -1.73 -21.99 -7.18
CA ALA A 235 -2.59 -21.40 -6.17
C ALA A 235 -4.03 -21.30 -6.67
N VAL A 236 -4.25 -20.78 -7.89
CA VAL A 236 -5.57 -20.71 -8.54
C VAL A 236 -6.22 -22.10 -8.61
N LYS A 237 -5.52 -23.11 -9.14
CA LYS A 237 -6.05 -24.49 -9.20
C LYS A 237 -6.45 -25.07 -7.84
N ARG A 238 -5.71 -24.76 -6.77
CA ARG A 238 -6.03 -25.21 -5.41
C ARG A 238 -7.25 -24.48 -4.84
N LEU A 239 -7.39 -23.19 -5.15
CA LEU A 239 -8.53 -22.38 -4.76
C LEU A 239 -9.80 -22.80 -5.51
N ASP A 240 -9.72 -23.01 -6.83
CA ASP A 240 -10.81 -23.58 -7.65
C ASP A 240 -11.24 -24.95 -7.12
N ALA A 241 -10.27 -25.79 -6.72
CA ALA A 241 -10.57 -27.09 -6.14
C ALA A 241 -11.32 -26.97 -4.80
N LYS A 242 -10.95 -25.99 -3.97
CA LYS A 242 -11.62 -25.73 -2.68
C LYS A 242 -13.02 -25.12 -2.86
N GLU A 243 -13.23 -24.35 -3.92
CA GLU A 243 -14.52 -23.72 -4.20
C GLU A 243 -15.58 -24.75 -4.58
N ARG A 244 -15.19 -25.82 -5.31
CA ARG A 244 -16.08 -26.93 -5.69
C ARG A 244 -16.67 -27.71 -4.51
N ASP A 245 -16.00 -27.70 -3.36
CA ASP A 245 -16.45 -28.35 -2.12
C ASP A 245 -16.60 -27.33 -0.96
N LEU A 246 -16.88 -26.07 -1.30
CA LEU A 246 -17.11 -25.02 -0.33
C LEU A 246 -18.44 -25.25 0.39
N LYS A 247 -18.44 -25.08 1.71
CA LYS A 247 -19.65 -25.17 2.52
C LYS A 247 -20.37 -23.82 2.48
N GLU A 248 -21.68 -23.84 2.65
CA GLU A 248 -22.45 -22.61 2.83
C GLU A 248 -21.91 -21.76 4.00
N GLY A 249 -21.83 -20.44 3.82
CA GLY A 249 -21.28 -19.52 4.82
C GLY A 249 -19.76 -19.54 4.96
N HIS A 250 -19.03 -20.21 4.05
CA HIS A 250 -17.56 -20.24 4.02
C HIS A 250 -16.96 -19.29 2.97
N ASP A 251 -17.73 -18.32 2.48
CA ASP A 251 -17.25 -17.35 1.51
C ASP A 251 -16.17 -16.44 2.12
N ALA A 252 -15.16 -16.12 1.31
CA ALA A 252 -14.01 -15.35 1.78
C ALA A 252 -13.32 -14.59 0.64
N TYR A 253 -12.82 -13.40 0.96
CA TYR A 253 -11.75 -12.78 0.18
C TYR A 253 -10.43 -13.44 0.58
N VAL A 254 -9.75 -14.06 -0.37
CA VAL A 254 -8.46 -14.72 -0.14
C VAL A 254 -7.36 -13.93 -0.83
N PHE A 255 -6.35 -13.53 -0.06
CA PHE A 255 -5.14 -12.86 -0.53
C PHE A 255 -3.96 -13.80 -0.33
N VAL A 256 -3.42 -14.32 -1.42
CA VAL A 256 -2.19 -15.12 -1.40
C VAL A 256 -1.02 -14.19 -1.68
N THR A 257 -0.09 -14.08 -0.74
CA THR A 257 1.08 -13.19 -0.85
C THR A 257 2.39 -13.96 -0.90
N ASN A 258 3.42 -13.35 -1.44
CA ASN A 258 4.80 -13.71 -1.18
C ASN A 258 5.59 -12.42 -0.96
N LEU A 259 5.88 -12.12 0.31
CA LEU A 259 6.61 -10.93 0.77
C LEU A 259 7.97 -11.33 1.36
N PRO A 260 8.99 -11.62 0.53
CA PRO A 260 10.17 -12.38 0.95
C PRO A 260 11.31 -11.52 1.51
N PHE A 261 11.04 -10.36 2.09
CA PHE A 261 12.08 -9.41 2.54
C PHE A 261 13.11 -10.04 3.50
N HIS A 262 12.65 -10.95 4.36
CA HIS A 262 13.48 -11.68 5.31
C HIS A 262 14.40 -12.73 4.66
N ARG A 263 14.14 -13.11 3.41
CA ARG A 263 15.00 -14.02 2.62
C ARG A 263 16.12 -13.28 1.91
N TYR A 264 15.92 -11.99 1.62
CA TYR A 264 16.81 -11.18 0.80
C TYR A 264 17.32 -9.95 1.56
N LEU A 265 17.88 -10.18 2.76
CA LEU A 265 18.25 -9.12 3.71
C LEU A 265 19.19 -8.04 3.12
N GLY A 266 20.09 -8.41 2.21
CA GLY A 266 21.03 -7.48 1.56
C GLY A 266 20.54 -6.89 0.25
N ALA A 267 19.43 -7.36 -0.31
CA ALA A 267 18.95 -6.90 -1.62
C ALA A 267 18.18 -5.58 -1.50
N THR A 268 18.44 -4.66 -2.42
CA THR A 268 17.76 -3.35 -2.54
C THR A 268 16.62 -3.33 -3.56
N SER A 269 16.51 -4.39 -4.36
CA SER A 269 15.39 -4.64 -5.27
C SER A 269 14.82 -6.01 -4.94
N ILE A 270 13.59 -6.04 -4.44
CA ILE A 270 12.91 -7.26 -3.99
C ILE A 270 11.51 -7.24 -4.60
N ALA A 271 11.24 -8.20 -5.48
CA ALA A 271 9.90 -8.35 -6.03
C ALA A 271 8.90 -8.78 -4.94
N ARG A 272 7.65 -8.36 -5.13
CA ARG A 272 6.51 -8.68 -4.29
C ARG A 272 5.47 -9.33 -5.18
N GLN A 273 4.85 -10.40 -4.72
CA GLN A 273 3.87 -11.13 -5.52
C GLN A 273 2.60 -11.31 -4.71
N ALA A 274 1.46 -11.07 -5.33
CA ALA A 274 0.17 -11.21 -4.68
C ALA A 274 -0.90 -11.68 -5.67
N LEU A 275 -1.88 -12.42 -5.16
CA LEU A 275 -3.08 -12.86 -5.86
C LEU A 275 -4.27 -12.58 -4.95
N ALA A 276 -5.27 -11.87 -5.45
CA ALA A 276 -6.60 -11.82 -4.85
C ALA A 276 -7.49 -12.90 -5.47
N TYR A 277 -8.40 -13.47 -4.67
CA TYR A 277 -9.33 -14.50 -5.14
C TYR A 277 -10.62 -14.46 -4.32
N GLY A 278 -11.76 -14.39 -4.99
CA GLY A 278 -13.07 -14.57 -4.35
C GLY A 278 -13.39 -16.04 -4.18
N LEU A 279 -13.30 -16.57 -2.96
CA LEU A 279 -13.70 -17.95 -2.66
C LEU A 279 -15.20 -17.96 -2.33
N GLY A 280 -16.02 -18.53 -3.21
CA GLY A 280 -17.49 -18.44 -3.12
C GLY A 280 -18.05 -17.08 -3.54
N ILE A 281 -17.19 -16.17 -4.02
CA ILE A 281 -17.55 -14.82 -4.48
C ILE A 281 -17.26 -14.76 -5.98
N SER A 282 -18.24 -15.15 -6.80
CA SER A 282 -18.07 -15.39 -8.24
C SER A 282 -17.73 -14.14 -9.05
N ASP A 283 -17.95 -12.95 -8.51
CA ASP A 283 -17.74 -11.68 -9.18
C ASP A 283 -16.53 -10.88 -8.67
N PHE A 284 -15.76 -11.44 -7.71
CA PHE A 284 -14.51 -10.85 -7.24
C PHE A 284 -13.26 -11.60 -7.75
N SER A 285 -12.38 -10.87 -8.46
CA SER A 285 -11.08 -11.37 -8.94
C SER A 285 -11.16 -12.68 -9.74
N LYS A 286 -12.22 -12.83 -10.54
CA LYS A 286 -12.41 -13.94 -11.48
C LYS A 286 -12.18 -13.50 -12.93
N PRO A 287 -11.55 -14.35 -13.77
CA PRO A 287 -11.45 -14.10 -15.21
C PRO A 287 -12.85 -13.99 -15.82
N ALA A 288 -13.16 -12.84 -16.43
CA ALA A 288 -14.33 -12.67 -17.28
C ALA A 288 -14.11 -11.48 -18.22
N THR A 289 -14.65 -11.57 -19.43
CA THR A 289 -14.72 -10.43 -20.35
C THR A 289 -15.79 -9.47 -19.86
N ARG A 290 -15.40 -8.20 -19.62
CA ARG A 290 -16.27 -7.17 -19.04
C ARG A 290 -16.08 -5.85 -19.79
N SER A 291 -17.14 -5.06 -19.84
CA SER A 291 -17.07 -3.64 -20.20
C SER A 291 -16.34 -2.82 -19.13
N LEU A 292 -15.94 -1.58 -19.44
CA LEU A 292 -15.29 -0.71 -18.45
C LEU A 292 -16.29 -0.36 -17.34
N ARG A 293 -17.55 -0.14 -17.70
CA ARG A 293 -18.64 0.11 -16.73
C ARG A 293 -18.87 -1.06 -15.79
N GLU A 294 -18.99 -2.28 -16.31
CA GLU A 294 -19.15 -3.47 -15.45
C GLU A 294 -17.94 -3.66 -14.53
N THR A 295 -16.73 -3.44 -15.06
CA THR A 295 -15.50 -3.52 -14.27
C THR A 295 -15.48 -2.47 -13.16
N TYR A 296 -15.89 -1.23 -13.45
CA TYR A 296 -16.03 -0.17 -12.47
C TYR A 296 -17.06 -0.51 -11.39
N HIS A 297 -18.26 -0.97 -11.76
CA HIS A 297 -19.30 -1.36 -10.79
C HIS A 297 -18.86 -2.49 -9.87
N LEU A 298 -18.16 -3.50 -10.41
CA LEU A 298 -17.58 -4.56 -9.59
C LEU A 298 -16.47 -4.06 -8.68
N LYS A 299 -15.62 -3.14 -9.15
CA LYS A 299 -14.62 -2.49 -8.32
C LYS A 299 -15.27 -1.72 -7.18
N GLN A 300 -16.35 -0.96 -7.43
CA GLN A 300 -17.09 -0.26 -6.38
C GLN A 300 -17.73 -1.23 -5.39
N LYS A 301 -18.34 -2.31 -5.89
CA LYS A 301 -18.93 -3.37 -5.04
C LYS A 301 -17.90 -4.01 -4.11
N HIS A 302 -16.67 -4.22 -4.58
CA HIS A 302 -15.60 -4.87 -3.85
C HIS A 302 -14.46 -3.90 -3.47
N ILE A 303 -14.80 -2.63 -3.23
CA ILE A 303 -13.80 -1.56 -3.04
C ILE A 303 -12.80 -1.89 -1.93
N ASP A 304 -13.28 -2.46 -0.82
CA ASP A 304 -12.49 -2.95 0.30
C ASP A 304 -11.38 -3.93 -0.14
N GLY A 305 -11.71 -4.90 -1.02
CA GLY A 305 -10.75 -5.86 -1.54
C GLY A 305 -9.71 -5.23 -2.48
N HIS A 306 -10.11 -4.19 -3.23
CA HIS A 306 -9.21 -3.42 -4.09
C HIS A 306 -8.28 -2.50 -3.28
N GLU A 307 -8.77 -1.84 -2.23
CA GLU A 307 -7.99 -1.04 -1.30
C GLU A 307 -6.94 -1.88 -0.58
N ILE A 308 -7.31 -3.09 -0.14
CA ILE A 308 -6.36 -4.07 0.43
C ILE A 308 -5.28 -4.43 -0.59
N MET A 309 -5.63 -4.72 -1.85
CA MET A 309 -4.64 -5.03 -2.89
C MET A 309 -3.72 -3.84 -3.20
N GLY A 310 -4.25 -2.61 -3.17
CA GLY A 310 -3.46 -1.38 -3.24
C GLY A 310 -2.44 -1.32 -2.11
N ALA A 311 -2.88 -1.50 -0.86
CA ALA A 311 -2.00 -1.49 0.30
C ALA A 311 -0.96 -2.62 0.29
N ILE A 312 -1.29 -3.81 -0.24
CA ILE A 312 -0.32 -4.91 -0.46
C ILE A 312 0.74 -4.52 -1.48
N ARG A 313 0.33 -3.94 -2.63
CA ARG A 313 1.23 -3.51 -3.69
C ARG A 313 2.21 -2.46 -3.21
N ASP A 314 1.72 -1.50 -2.44
CA ASP A 314 2.51 -0.36 -1.99
C ASP A 314 3.47 -0.78 -0.86
N TYR A 315 3.09 -1.77 -0.02
CA TYR A 315 3.93 -2.25 1.08
C TYR A 315 5.32 -2.75 0.65
N PRO A 316 6.43 -2.30 1.28
CA PRO A 316 6.49 -1.41 2.43
C PRO A 316 6.55 0.07 2.01
N VAL A 317 5.68 0.90 2.61
CA VAL A 317 5.80 2.36 2.56
C VAL A 317 6.07 2.87 3.96
N PHE A 318 7.08 3.72 4.11
CA PHE A 318 7.42 4.40 5.35
C PHE A 318 7.29 5.91 5.14
N PRO A 319 6.70 6.66 6.09
CA PRO A 319 6.77 8.10 6.07
C PRO A 319 8.23 8.56 6.14
N ASP A 320 8.60 9.48 5.26
CA ASP A 320 9.91 10.13 5.28
C ASP A 320 9.97 11.25 6.33
N THR A 321 8.85 11.92 6.55
CA THR A 321 8.63 13.04 7.48
C THR A 321 7.65 12.64 8.59
N PHE A 322 7.57 13.47 9.64
CA PHE A 322 6.71 13.18 10.81
C PHE A 322 5.22 13.38 10.55
N ASP A 323 4.86 14.24 9.61
CA ASP A 323 3.50 14.59 9.22
C ASP A 323 3.08 13.96 7.89
N GLY A 324 3.98 13.21 7.24
CA GLY A 324 3.72 12.59 5.94
C GLY A 324 3.86 13.54 4.74
N SER A 325 4.31 14.77 4.96
CA SER A 325 4.70 15.71 3.90
C SER A 325 5.92 15.24 3.11
N LEU A 326 6.17 15.84 1.95
CA LEU A 326 7.37 15.56 1.17
C LEU A 326 8.58 16.23 1.83
N ARG A 327 9.79 15.67 1.64
CA ARG A 327 11.00 16.29 2.23
C ARG A 327 11.24 17.68 1.67
N SER A 328 10.99 17.84 0.37
CA SER A 328 11.02 19.14 -0.30
C SER A 328 9.99 20.14 0.23
N ASP A 329 8.92 19.70 0.93
CA ASP A 329 7.98 20.63 1.58
C ASP A 329 8.62 21.38 2.76
N GLU A 330 9.63 20.79 3.44
CA GLU A 330 10.35 21.49 4.53
C GLU A 330 11.07 22.77 4.03
N SER A 331 11.38 22.84 2.73
CA SER A 331 11.98 24.03 2.11
C SER A 331 10.97 25.17 1.87
N GLY A 332 9.66 24.88 1.90
CA GLY A 332 8.60 25.82 1.55
C GLY A 332 8.54 26.21 0.06
N LEU A 333 9.30 25.53 -0.81
CA LEU A 333 9.41 25.84 -2.23
C LEU A 333 8.37 25.13 -3.11
N ASN A 334 7.69 24.12 -2.56
CA ASN A 334 6.68 23.36 -3.27
C ASN A 334 5.37 24.13 -3.35
N ILE A 335 4.98 24.48 -4.58
CA ILE A 335 3.68 25.08 -4.88
C ILE A 335 2.59 24.02 -4.70
N LYS A 336 1.47 24.37 -4.07
CA LYS A 336 0.31 23.49 -3.84
C LYS A 336 -0.92 23.99 -4.60
N ILE A 337 -1.68 23.07 -5.20
CA ILE A 337 -2.96 23.37 -5.85
C ILE A 337 -3.97 23.80 -4.77
N GLY A 338 -4.76 24.84 -5.07
CA GLY A 338 -5.72 25.43 -4.16
C GLY A 338 -5.14 26.52 -3.24
N GLU A 339 -3.82 26.59 -3.08
CA GLU A 339 -3.17 27.65 -2.31
C GLU A 339 -2.93 28.92 -3.14
N SER A 340 -2.80 30.05 -2.44
CA SER A 340 -2.53 31.35 -3.05
C SER A 340 -1.15 31.86 -2.69
N TYR A 341 -0.39 32.28 -3.71
CA TYR A 341 0.99 32.75 -3.55
C TYR A 341 1.15 34.16 -4.14
N LEU A 342 2.12 34.91 -3.61
CA LEU A 342 2.59 36.14 -4.23
C LEU A 342 3.64 35.78 -5.28
N PHE A 343 3.30 35.94 -6.55
CA PHE A 343 4.23 35.75 -7.66
C PHE A 343 4.94 37.07 -7.93
N SER A 344 6.14 37.24 -7.36
CA SER A 344 6.94 38.47 -7.45
C SER A 344 7.30 38.86 -8.88
N ASP A 345 7.37 37.89 -9.78
CA ASP A 345 7.78 38.08 -11.18
C ASP A 345 6.62 38.50 -12.10
N LEU A 346 5.41 38.67 -11.53
CA LEU A 346 4.20 39.04 -12.26
C LEU A 346 3.67 40.41 -11.85
N GLY A 347 3.52 41.32 -12.80
CA GLY A 347 2.92 42.64 -12.57
C GLY A 347 3.89 43.66 -11.98
N GLU A 348 3.36 44.75 -11.41
CA GLU A 348 4.17 45.75 -10.73
C GLU A 348 4.57 45.27 -9.31
N PRO A 349 5.72 45.70 -8.77
CA PRO A 349 6.13 45.35 -7.41
C PRO A 349 5.02 45.64 -6.38
N PRO A 350 4.71 44.73 -5.45
CA PRO A 350 5.50 43.57 -5.03
C PRO A 350 5.23 42.26 -5.80
N GLY A 351 4.44 42.31 -6.88
CA GLY A 351 4.02 41.14 -7.66
C GLY A 351 2.50 40.95 -7.65
N THR A 352 2.05 39.82 -8.18
CA THR A 352 0.61 39.50 -8.29
C THR A 352 0.26 38.30 -7.42
N ILE A 353 -0.80 38.43 -6.62
CA ILE A 353 -1.36 37.32 -5.86
C ILE A 353 -2.25 36.48 -6.80
N GLY A 354 -2.03 35.17 -6.81
CA GLY A 354 -2.88 34.25 -7.55
C GLY A 354 -3.02 32.90 -6.86
N THR A 355 -4.16 32.26 -7.09
CA THR A 355 -4.49 30.92 -6.61
C THR A 355 -4.10 29.91 -7.66
N VAL A 356 -3.40 28.86 -7.25
CA VAL A 356 -3.03 27.75 -8.13
C VAL A 356 -4.25 26.88 -8.37
N THR A 357 -4.59 26.65 -9.63
CA THR A 357 -5.79 25.88 -10.02
C THR A 357 -5.47 24.54 -10.66
N ALA A 358 -4.28 24.39 -11.24
CA ALA A 358 -3.76 23.12 -11.73
C ALA A 358 -2.24 23.17 -11.80
N ALA A 359 -1.59 22.01 -11.79
CA ALA A 359 -0.15 21.92 -11.99
C ALA A 359 0.28 20.56 -12.54
N ALA A 360 1.37 20.52 -13.32
CA ALA A 360 1.96 19.30 -13.86
C ALA A 360 3.49 19.44 -13.90
N VAL A 361 4.21 18.32 -13.89
CA VAL A 361 5.68 18.31 -14.01
C VAL A 361 6.10 17.80 -15.38
N ASN A 362 6.98 18.54 -16.03
CA ASN A 362 7.76 18.08 -17.17
C ASN A 362 9.09 17.55 -16.64
N GLU A 363 9.19 16.22 -16.49
CA GLU A 363 10.39 15.57 -15.94
C GLU A 363 11.63 15.76 -16.80
N ASP A 364 11.49 15.75 -18.14
CA ASP A 364 12.61 15.90 -19.08
C ASP A 364 13.29 17.27 -18.94
N LYS A 365 12.50 18.29 -18.59
CA LYS A 365 12.98 19.67 -18.40
C LYS A 365 13.25 20.02 -16.93
N SER A 366 12.90 19.13 -16.00
CA SER A 366 12.90 19.41 -14.56
C SER A 366 12.11 20.70 -14.23
N GLU A 367 10.92 20.85 -14.81
CA GLU A 367 10.09 22.05 -14.66
C GLU A 367 8.67 21.70 -14.23
N ALA A 368 8.12 22.41 -13.26
CA ALA A 368 6.70 22.40 -12.95
C ALA A 368 5.98 23.50 -13.74
N MET A 369 4.90 23.13 -14.42
CA MET A 369 3.97 24.07 -15.06
C MET A 369 2.75 24.24 -14.17
N VAL A 370 2.40 25.48 -13.84
CA VAL A 370 1.38 25.81 -12.84
C VAL A 370 0.37 26.77 -13.46
N ALA A 371 -0.91 26.37 -13.49
CA ALA A 371 -2.00 27.25 -13.85
C ALA A 371 -2.43 28.06 -12.62
N VAL A 372 -2.53 29.38 -12.78
CA VAL A 372 -2.82 30.36 -11.73
C VAL A 372 -3.99 31.23 -12.16
N THR A 373 -4.93 31.44 -11.25
CA THR A 373 -6.00 32.42 -11.38
C THR A 373 -5.73 33.59 -10.43
N THR A 374 -5.55 34.78 -10.98
CA THR A 374 -5.30 36.02 -10.21
C THR A 374 -6.60 36.54 -9.59
N LEU A 375 -6.50 37.43 -8.60
CA LEU A 375 -7.67 38.01 -7.92
C LEU A 375 -8.60 38.80 -8.87
N ASP A 376 -8.08 39.34 -9.96
CA ASP A 376 -8.87 40.01 -11.02
C ASP A 376 -9.47 39.03 -12.05
N GLY A 377 -9.38 37.72 -11.79
CA GLY A 377 -10.00 36.66 -12.59
C GLY A 377 -9.24 36.27 -13.86
N LYS A 378 -8.00 36.74 -14.04
CA LYS A 378 -7.17 36.33 -15.18
C LYS A 378 -6.53 34.97 -14.91
N ASN A 379 -6.53 34.13 -15.94
CA ASN A 379 -5.87 32.82 -15.90
C ASN A 379 -4.54 32.88 -16.65
N MET A 380 -3.49 32.31 -16.08
CA MET A 380 -2.17 32.24 -16.67
C MET A 380 -1.46 30.94 -16.32
N ILE A 381 -0.47 30.56 -17.12
CA ILE A 381 0.38 29.39 -16.88
C ILE A 381 1.80 29.88 -16.64
N LEU A 382 2.38 29.46 -15.53
CA LEU A 382 3.73 29.79 -15.09
C LEU A 382 4.60 28.52 -15.09
N SER A 383 5.90 28.69 -15.18
CA SER A 383 6.87 27.60 -15.10
C SER A 383 7.86 27.85 -13.97
N GLN A 384 8.11 26.84 -13.14
CA GLN A 384 9.10 26.86 -12.06
C GLN A 384 10.10 25.74 -12.29
N LYS A 385 11.41 26.04 -12.25
CA LYS A 385 12.44 25.00 -12.24
C LYS A 385 12.42 24.24 -10.93
N LEU A 386 12.42 22.91 -11.02
CA LEU A 386 12.50 22.02 -9.87
C LEU A 386 13.95 21.75 -9.51
N THR A 387 14.23 21.71 -8.21
CA THR A 387 15.47 21.17 -7.67
C THR A 387 15.51 19.65 -7.83
N GLY A 388 16.70 19.04 -7.70
CA GLY A 388 16.84 17.58 -7.75
C GLY A 388 16.02 16.87 -6.67
N GLU A 389 15.93 17.43 -5.47
CA GLU A 389 15.13 16.87 -4.37
C GLU A 389 13.63 16.92 -4.67
N GLN A 390 13.15 18.03 -5.25
CA GLN A 390 11.75 18.16 -5.68
C GLN A 390 11.40 17.15 -6.79
N LEU A 391 12.31 16.95 -7.74
CA LEU A 391 12.09 15.98 -8.82
C LEU A 391 12.09 14.53 -8.29
N ASP A 392 12.96 14.22 -7.34
CA ASP A 392 12.98 12.91 -6.67
C ASP A 392 11.70 12.67 -5.84
N ASP A 393 11.21 13.69 -5.16
CA ASP A 393 9.94 13.62 -4.43
C ASP A 393 8.74 13.47 -5.37
N TYR A 394 8.69 14.21 -6.49
CA TYR A 394 7.67 14.04 -7.52
C TYR A 394 7.69 12.62 -8.11
N ARG A 395 8.86 12.06 -8.41
CA ARG A 395 8.96 10.69 -8.94
C ARG A 395 8.48 9.63 -7.96
N LYS A 396 8.68 9.85 -6.66
CA LYS A 396 8.22 8.92 -5.62
C LYS A 396 6.73 9.09 -5.32
N PHE A 397 6.24 10.32 -5.32
CA PHE A 397 4.90 10.68 -4.87
C PHE A 397 4.27 11.74 -5.79
N PRO A 398 4.03 11.41 -7.08
CA PRO A 398 3.58 12.40 -8.07
C PRO A 398 2.22 13.00 -7.69
N ASP A 399 1.35 12.16 -7.12
CA ASP A 399 0.04 12.57 -6.66
C ASP A 399 0.08 13.45 -5.41
N LEU A 400 1.14 13.47 -4.60
CA LEU A 400 1.21 14.31 -3.39
C LEU A 400 2.00 15.61 -3.60
N PHE A 401 2.75 15.69 -4.70
CA PHE A 401 3.67 16.79 -4.96
C PHE A 401 3.01 18.16 -4.86
N PHE A 402 1.83 18.31 -5.47
CA PHE A 402 1.05 19.55 -5.46
C PHE A 402 -0.01 19.62 -4.35
N GLY A 403 0.06 18.79 -3.30
CA GLY A 403 -0.78 18.92 -2.09
C GLY A 403 -2.18 18.34 -2.15
N GLU A 404 -2.69 18.05 -3.34
CA GLU A 404 -3.88 17.22 -3.55
C GLU A 404 -3.48 15.98 -4.33
N GLN A 405 -4.20 14.87 -4.15
CA GLN A 405 -4.11 13.65 -4.97
C GLN A 405 -4.44 13.98 -6.43
N SER A 406 -3.48 14.60 -7.10
CA SER A 406 -3.61 15.14 -8.44
C SER A 406 -3.16 14.06 -9.38
N SER A 407 -4.08 13.52 -10.18
CA SER A 407 -3.79 12.49 -11.20
C SER A 407 -3.00 13.05 -12.40
N ASN A 408 -2.07 13.98 -12.13
CA ASN A 408 -1.38 14.84 -13.11
C ASN A 408 -0.03 14.24 -13.57
N GLY A 409 0.27 12.99 -13.19
CA GLY A 409 1.55 12.34 -13.50
C GLY A 409 1.47 10.87 -13.96
N GLY A 410 0.27 10.31 -14.15
CA GLY A 410 0.13 8.92 -14.58
C GLY A 410 0.23 8.77 -16.10
N ASN A 411 1.12 7.90 -16.58
CA ASN A 411 1.00 7.34 -17.93
C ASN A 411 -0.33 6.58 -18.01
N ILE A 412 -1.24 7.03 -18.86
CA ILE A 412 -2.57 6.41 -19.02
C ILE A 412 -2.43 5.19 -19.93
N GLU A 413 -1.92 4.09 -19.37
CA GLU A 413 -1.78 2.79 -20.04
C GLU A 413 -2.95 1.85 -19.75
N ASP A 414 -3.76 2.15 -18.73
CA ASP A 414 -4.89 1.34 -18.27
C ASP A 414 -6.24 2.00 -18.68
N PRO A 415 -7.03 1.35 -19.54
CA PRO A 415 -8.36 1.81 -19.94
C PRO A 415 -9.31 2.12 -18.77
N LEU A 416 -9.23 1.36 -17.67
CA LEU A 416 -10.08 1.60 -16.51
C LEU A 416 -9.67 2.88 -15.77
N GLN A 417 -8.37 3.16 -15.67
CA GLN A 417 -7.88 4.39 -15.02
C GLN A 417 -8.31 5.63 -15.81
N LEU A 418 -8.23 5.60 -17.14
CA LEU A 418 -8.73 6.69 -17.98
C LEU A 418 -10.24 6.88 -17.78
N PHE A 419 -10.99 5.78 -17.78
CA PHE A 419 -12.42 5.81 -17.54
C PHE A 419 -12.78 6.48 -16.20
N GLU A 420 -12.12 6.09 -15.11
CA GLU A 420 -12.36 6.65 -13.78
C GLU A 420 -12.01 8.14 -13.70
N PHE A 421 -10.91 8.54 -14.34
CA PHE A 421 -10.50 9.94 -14.45
C PHE A 421 -11.55 10.78 -15.20
N LEU A 422 -12.03 10.29 -16.34
CA LEU A 422 -13.10 10.94 -17.11
C LEU A 422 -14.39 11.01 -16.30
N LEU A 423 -14.75 9.93 -15.60
CA LEU A 423 -15.97 9.86 -14.79
C LEU A 423 -15.95 10.87 -13.64
N LYS A 424 -14.80 11.08 -12.97
CA LYS A 424 -14.62 12.13 -11.94
C LYS A 424 -14.92 13.53 -12.49
N THR A 425 -14.68 13.75 -13.78
CA THR A 425 -14.89 15.02 -14.46
C THR A 425 -16.33 15.17 -14.96
N TYR A 426 -16.81 14.20 -15.74
CA TYR A 426 -18.09 14.29 -16.45
C TYR A 426 -19.31 13.88 -15.62
N SER A 427 -19.14 13.20 -14.48
CA SER A 427 -20.23 12.93 -13.53
C SER A 427 -20.95 14.19 -13.03
N LYS A 428 -20.28 15.34 -13.07
CA LYS A 428 -20.84 16.65 -12.69
C LYS A 428 -21.62 17.34 -13.82
N SER A 429 -21.58 16.80 -15.04
CA SER A 429 -22.28 17.38 -16.19
C SER A 429 -23.78 17.11 -16.12
N THR A 430 -24.62 18.03 -16.61
CA THR A 430 -26.07 17.80 -16.65
C THR A 430 -26.42 16.73 -17.67
N ARG A 431 -27.60 16.11 -17.50
CA ARG A 431 -28.13 15.11 -18.42
C ARG A 431 -28.23 15.65 -19.84
N GLU A 432 -28.73 16.87 -19.99
CA GLU A 432 -28.90 17.56 -21.27
C GLU A 432 -27.55 17.78 -21.95
N LYS A 433 -26.51 18.14 -21.18
CA LYS A 433 -25.18 18.37 -21.71
C LYS A 433 -24.50 17.07 -22.16
N LEU A 434 -24.71 15.97 -21.44
CA LEU A 434 -24.24 14.64 -21.85
C LEU A 434 -24.94 14.16 -23.13
N LEU A 435 -26.25 14.39 -23.26
CA LEU A 435 -26.99 14.10 -24.50
C LEU A 435 -26.50 14.96 -25.67
N GLU A 436 -26.18 16.23 -25.44
CA GLU A 436 -25.56 17.10 -26.45
C GLU A 436 -24.20 16.57 -26.90
N PHE A 437 -23.32 16.19 -25.96
CA PHE A 437 -22.02 15.59 -26.28
C PHE A 437 -22.13 14.29 -27.07
N MET A 438 -23.20 13.53 -26.83
CA MET A 438 -23.49 12.27 -27.49
C MET A 438 -24.49 12.43 -28.66
N SER A 439 -24.72 13.64 -29.17
CA SER A 439 -25.67 13.86 -30.29
C SER A 439 -25.05 13.59 -31.67
N VAL A 440 -23.72 13.50 -31.76
CA VAL A 440 -22.99 13.30 -33.02
C VAL A 440 -22.69 11.82 -33.21
N GLY A 441 -23.40 11.14 -34.10
CA GLY A 441 -23.19 9.72 -34.46
C GLY A 441 -24.47 8.86 -34.40
N SER A 442 -24.52 7.74 -35.13
CA SER A 442 -25.65 6.81 -35.03
C SER A 442 -25.44 5.88 -33.82
N TYR A 443 -26.29 6.02 -32.80
CA TYR A 443 -26.22 5.20 -31.60
C TYR A 443 -27.29 4.11 -31.63
N ALA A 444 -26.90 2.86 -31.41
CA ALA A 444 -27.82 1.72 -31.34
C ALA A 444 -28.64 1.68 -30.02
N VAL A 445 -28.26 2.50 -29.03
CA VAL A 445 -28.89 2.57 -27.70
C VAL A 445 -29.75 3.83 -27.63
N ASP A 446 -30.97 3.70 -27.11
CA ASP A 446 -31.84 4.86 -26.82
C ASP A 446 -31.29 5.65 -25.63
N LEU A 447 -30.44 6.65 -25.93
CA LEU A 447 -29.82 7.51 -24.93
C LEU A 447 -30.85 8.28 -24.09
N LYS A 448 -32.07 8.51 -24.62
CA LYS A 448 -33.11 9.26 -23.90
C LYS A 448 -33.76 8.44 -22.78
N ALA A 449 -33.59 7.12 -22.78
CA ALA A 449 -34.09 6.26 -21.71
C ALA A 449 -33.15 6.22 -20.50
N LEU A 450 -31.89 6.63 -20.66
CA LEU A 450 -30.87 6.56 -19.60
C LEU A 450 -30.96 7.73 -18.61
N SER A 451 -30.67 7.42 -17.35
CA SER A 451 -30.48 8.40 -16.28
C SER A 451 -29.16 9.17 -16.47
N GLN A 452 -28.98 10.26 -15.73
CA GLN A 452 -27.75 11.06 -15.81
C GLN A 452 -26.49 10.25 -15.46
N PRO A 453 -26.44 9.43 -14.38
CA PRO A 453 -25.26 8.63 -14.08
C PRO A 453 -24.94 7.62 -15.17
N GLU A 454 -25.95 6.93 -15.70
CA GLU A 454 -25.78 5.96 -16.78
C GLU A 454 -25.26 6.61 -18.07
N LEU A 455 -25.71 7.83 -18.37
CA LEU A 455 -25.20 8.62 -19.49
C LEU A 455 -23.75 9.04 -19.28
N ALA A 456 -23.40 9.50 -18.07
CA ALA A 456 -22.03 9.90 -17.75
C ALA A 456 -21.07 8.72 -17.89
N GLU A 457 -21.43 7.56 -17.35
CA GLU A 457 -20.65 6.32 -17.48
C GLU A 457 -20.52 5.89 -18.95
N LEU A 458 -21.63 5.83 -19.70
CA LEU A 458 -21.58 5.42 -21.11
C LEU A 458 -20.75 6.39 -21.96
N TYR A 459 -20.84 7.68 -21.68
CA TYR A 459 -20.02 8.71 -22.34
C TYR A 459 -18.53 8.51 -22.04
N CYS A 460 -18.16 8.35 -20.77
CA CYS A 460 -16.77 8.16 -20.36
C CYS A 460 -16.17 6.85 -20.89
N GLU A 461 -16.94 5.76 -20.93
CA GLU A 461 -16.51 4.49 -21.52
C GLU A 461 -16.16 4.67 -23.00
N ARG A 462 -17.01 5.37 -23.76
CA ARG A 462 -16.76 5.64 -25.18
C ARG A 462 -15.53 6.54 -25.39
N LEU A 463 -15.37 7.58 -24.57
CA LEU A 463 -14.19 8.45 -24.64
C LEU A 463 -12.91 7.67 -24.37
N ALA A 464 -12.88 6.85 -23.32
CA ALA A 464 -11.72 6.04 -22.98
C ALA A 464 -11.38 5.07 -24.13
N LEU A 465 -12.37 4.32 -24.62
CA LEU A 465 -12.15 3.39 -25.73
C LEU A 465 -11.69 4.09 -27.02
N ASN A 466 -12.28 5.24 -27.37
CA ASN A 466 -11.87 6.01 -28.53
C ASN A 466 -10.42 6.52 -28.41
N PHE A 467 -10.03 6.99 -27.21
CA PHE A 467 -8.66 7.42 -26.94
C PHE A 467 -7.68 6.27 -27.22
N PHE A 468 -7.93 5.09 -26.68
CA PHE A 468 -7.06 3.93 -26.88
C PHE A 468 -7.08 3.41 -28.32
N VAL A 469 -8.20 3.44 -29.03
CA VAL A 469 -8.22 3.09 -30.46
C VAL A 469 -7.33 4.03 -31.29
N GLN A 470 -7.25 5.31 -30.93
CA GLN A 470 -6.50 6.32 -31.68
C GLN A 470 -5.04 6.48 -31.25
N HIS A 471 -4.72 6.20 -29.98
CA HIS A 471 -3.43 6.56 -29.36
C HIS A 471 -2.72 5.39 -28.68
N ALA A 472 -3.26 4.17 -28.72
CA ALA A 472 -2.60 3.03 -28.10
C ALA A 472 -1.21 2.78 -28.73
N PRO A 473 -0.14 2.67 -27.91
CA PRO A 473 1.09 2.06 -28.37
C PRO A 473 0.86 0.57 -28.72
N GLU A 474 1.75 -0.02 -29.52
CA GLU A 474 1.77 -1.45 -29.92
C GLU A 474 1.61 -2.46 -28.75
N VAL A 475 1.71 -2.00 -27.50
CA VAL A 475 1.63 -2.75 -26.24
C VAL A 475 0.23 -3.33 -25.97
N LEU A 476 -0.87 -2.65 -26.35
CA LEU A 476 -2.23 -3.21 -26.15
C LEU A 476 -2.56 -4.40 -27.06
N ASN A 477 -1.78 -4.61 -28.13
CA ASN A 477 -1.89 -5.79 -28.99
C ASN A 477 -1.20 -7.04 -28.42
N ARG A 478 -0.56 -6.97 -27.24
CA ARG A 478 0.20 -8.08 -26.65
C ARG A 478 -0.55 -8.89 -25.59
N HIS A 479 -1.73 -8.46 -25.15
CA HIS A 479 -2.58 -9.26 -24.26
C HIS A 479 -3.65 -9.99 -25.09
N PRO A 480 -3.68 -11.33 -25.10
CA PRO A 480 -4.74 -12.07 -25.78
C PRO A 480 -6.09 -11.75 -25.12
N ARG A 481 -7.11 -11.63 -25.99
CA ARG A 481 -8.53 -11.51 -25.66
C ARG A 481 -9.02 -12.55 -24.67
#